data_AF-A0A1H5ZJC6-F1
#
_entry.id   AF-A0A1H5ZJC6-F1
#
_cell.length_a   1.000
_cell.length_b   1.000
_cell.length_c   1.000
_cell.angle_alpha   90.00
_cell.angle_beta   90.00
_cell.angle_gamma   90.00
#
_symmetry.space_group_name_H-M   'P 1'
#
loop_
_entity.id
_entity.type
_entity.pdbx_description
1 polymer ?
#
loop_
_entity_poly.entity_id
_entity_poly.type
_entity_poly.pdbx_seq_one_letter_code
_entity_poly.pdbx_strand_id
1 'polypeptide(L)'
;MNLPINLTNEERAALRAELVVLEARIRAKILKITWTNQKLPYDRLAKGRRLKELVLLAIRFLDEGRMVDLGLCVRELPNAVIKLKN
;
A
#
# COMPACT_ATOMS: atom_id res chain seq x y z
N MET A 1 6.62 11.15 0.49
CA MET A 1 5.58 12.07 0.99
C MET A 1 5.69 12.19 2.50
N ASN A 2 5.35 13.34 3.09
CA ASN A 2 5.12 13.48 4.52
C ASN A 2 3.60 13.50 4.75
N LEU A 3 3.10 12.53 5.50
CA LEU A 3 1.71 12.54 5.97
C LEU A 3 1.55 13.62 7.05
N PRO A 4 0.42 14.33 7.09
CA PRO A 4 0.11 15.22 8.20
C PRO A 4 0.07 14.41 9.51
N ILE A 5 0.56 15.03 10.59
CA ILE A 5 0.67 14.40 11.92
C ILE A 5 -0.72 13.99 12.44
N ASN A 6 -1.76 14.72 12.05
CA ASN A 6 -3.16 14.43 12.39
C ASN A 6 -4.00 14.43 11.11
N LEU A 7 -4.51 13.26 10.74
CA LEU A 7 -5.57 13.13 9.73
C LEU A 7 -6.93 13.29 10.41
N THR A 8 -7.82 14.06 9.79
CA THR A 8 -9.25 14.07 10.10
C THR A 8 -9.88 12.70 9.83
N ASN A 9 -11.05 12.43 10.40
CA ASN A 9 -11.73 11.14 10.17
C ASN A 9 -12.06 10.91 8.68
N GLU A 10 -12.38 11.97 7.94
CA GLU A 10 -12.63 11.91 6.50
C GLU A 10 -11.36 11.58 5.72
N GLU A 11 -10.24 12.23 6.03
CA GLU A 11 -8.96 11.95 5.39
C GLU A 11 -8.45 10.54 5.71
N ARG A 12 -8.66 10.04 6.94
CA ARG A 12 -8.35 8.65 7.29
C ARG A 12 -9.19 7.68 6.47
N ALA A 13 -10.50 7.93 6.34
CA ALA A 13 -11.39 7.08 5.56
C ALA A 13 -10.98 7.07 4.07
N ALA A 14 -10.63 8.23 3.51
CA ALA A 14 -10.16 8.35 2.13
C ALA A 14 -8.83 7.60 1.91
N LEU A 15 -7.84 7.84 2.78
CA LEU A 15 -6.55 7.15 2.70
C LEU A 15 -6.72 5.63 2.85
N ARG A 16 -7.58 5.20 3.78
CA ARG A 16 -7.89 3.78 3.96
C ARG A 16 -8.48 3.17 2.70
N ALA A 17 -9.43 3.85 2.06
CA ALA A 17 -10.03 3.40 0.81
C ALA A 17 -8.98 3.26 -0.31
N GLU A 18 -8.08 4.24 -0.45
CA GLU A 18 -6.97 4.17 -1.41
C GLU A 18 -6.06 2.97 -1.16
N LEU A 19 -5.66 2.74 0.11
CA LEU A 19 -4.82 1.61 0.49
C LEU A 19 -5.51 0.27 0.22
N VAL A 20 -6.81 0.14 0.47
CA VAL A 20 -7.58 -1.07 0.18
C VAL A 20 -7.66 -1.34 -1.32
N VAL A 21 -7.94 -0.31 -2.14
CA VAL A 21 -7.95 -0.45 -3.60
C VAL A 21 -6.57 -0.87 -4.11
N LEU A 22 -5.52 -0.30 -3.53
CA LEU A 22 -4.16 -0.65 -3.89
C LEU A 22 -3.81 -2.10 -3.54
N GLU A 23 -4.16 -2.58 -2.35
CA GLU A 23 -3.98 -3.98 -1.95
C GLU A 23 -4.64 -4.92 -2.97
N ALA A 24 -5.89 -4.64 -3.32
CA ALA A 24 -6.64 -5.44 -4.27
C ALA A 24 -5.97 -5.48 -5.65
N ARG A 25 -5.45 -4.35 -6.13
CA ARG A 25 -4.71 -4.27 -7.40
C ARG A 25 -3.40 -5.06 -7.37
N ILE A 26 -2.64 -4.98 -6.27
CA ILE A 26 -1.40 -5.75 -6.11
C ILE A 26 -1.72 -7.23 -6.06
N ARG A 27 -2.72 -7.63 -5.26
CA ARG A 27 -3.18 -9.01 -5.13
C ARG A 27 -3.63 -9.58 -6.46
N ALA A 28 -4.44 -8.85 -7.24
CA ALA A 28 -4.88 -9.27 -8.56
C ALA A 28 -3.70 -9.49 -9.53
N LYS A 29 -2.70 -8.59 -9.50
CA LYS A 29 -1.47 -8.76 -10.31
C LYS A 29 -0.67 -9.99 -9.89
N ILE A 30 -0.48 -10.22 -8.59
CA ILE A 30 0.20 -11.41 -8.07
C ILE A 30 -0.54 -12.67 -8.51
N LEU A 31 -1.86 -12.72 -8.34
CA LEU A 31 -2.69 -13.86 -8.73
C LEU A 31 -2.60 -14.15 -10.23
N LYS A 32 -2.73 -13.11 -11.07
CA LYS A 32 -2.59 -13.24 -12.53
C LYS A 32 -1.24 -13.83 -12.89
N ILE A 33 -0.17 -13.34 -12.27
CA ILE A 33 1.20 -13.84 -12.49
C ILE A 33 1.30 -15.32 -12.11
N THR A 34 0.81 -15.69 -10.93
CA THR A 34 0.89 -17.06 -10.44
C THR A 34 0.04 -18.03 -11.25
N TRP A 35 -1.13 -17.59 -11.73
CA TRP A 35 -2.04 -18.45 -12.50
C TRP A 35 -1.62 -18.61 -13.96
N THR A 36 -1.03 -17.57 -14.55
CA THR A 36 -0.58 -17.63 -15.96
C THR A 36 0.77 -18.30 -16.13
N ASN A 37 1.45 -18.70 -15.03
CA ASN A 37 2.83 -19.23 -15.05
C ASN A 37 3.76 -18.40 -15.94
N GLN A 38 3.52 -17.08 -16.00
CA GLN A 38 4.39 -16.18 -16.75
C GLN A 38 5.80 -16.34 -16.20
N LYS A 39 6.77 -16.52 -17.11
CA LYS A 39 8.19 -16.69 -16.80
C LYS A 39 8.72 -15.38 -16.21
N LEU A 40 8.38 -15.12 -14.96
CA LEU A 40 8.70 -13.92 -14.24
C LEU A 40 9.94 -14.18 -13.40
N PRO A 41 10.93 -13.28 -13.44
CA PRO A 41 12.03 -13.33 -12.50
C PRO A 41 11.46 -13.32 -11.08
N TYR A 42 11.94 -14.23 -10.24
CA TYR A 42 11.60 -14.34 -8.81
C TYR A 42 11.49 -12.97 -8.13
N ASP A 43 12.40 -12.06 -8.49
CA ASP A 43 12.48 -10.68 -8.01
C ASP A 43 11.19 -9.86 -8.22
N ARG A 44 10.46 -10.03 -9.32
CA ARG A 44 9.21 -9.29 -9.56
C ARG A 44 8.09 -9.79 -8.64
N LEU A 45 8.01 -11.10 -8.42
CA LEU A 45 7.02 -11.69 -7.52
C LEU A 45 7.34 -11.32 -6.06
N ALA A 46 8.62 -11.38 -5.68
CA ALA A 46 9.09 -10.96 -4.36
C ALA A 46 8.78 -9.48 -4.10
N LYS A 47 9.06 -8.59 -5.07
CA LYS A 47 8.68 -7.17 -5.00
C LYS A 47 7.18 -6.98 -4.84
N GLY A 48 6.36 -7.70 -5.61
CA GLY A 48 4.90 -7.65 -5.48
C GLY A 48 4.41 -8.06 -4.10
N ARG A 49 4.95 -9.15 -3.54
CA ARG A 49 4.62 -9.62 -2.18
C ARG A 49 5.04 -8.60 -1.12
N ARG A 50 6.25 -8.06 -1.20
CA ARG A 50 6.72 -7.01 -0.29
C ARG A 50 5.81 -5.78 -0.33
N LEU A 51 5.40 -5.34 -1.53
CA LEU A 51 4.47 -4.21 -1.67
C LEU A 51 3.11 -4.51 -1.02
N LYS A 52 2.58 -5.72 -1.18
CA LYS A 52 1.34 -6.14 -0.52
C LYS A 52 1.46 -6.02 1.01
N GLU A 53 2.52 -6.57 1.59
CA GLU A 53 2.75 -6.50 3.04
C GLU A 53 2.89 -5.06 3.54
N LEU A 54 3.60 -4.20 2.81
CA LEU A 54 3.73 -2.77 3.11
C LEU A 54 2.37 -2.06 3.15
N VAL A 55 1.47 -2.36 2.21
CA VAL A 55 0.12 -1.78 2.17
C VAL A 55 -0.73 -2.29 3.33
N LEU A 56 -0.65 -3.58 3.66
CA LEU A 56 -1.37 -4.14 4.81
C LEU A 56 -0.89 -3.52 6.13
N LEU A 57 0.42 -3.34 6.29
CA LEU A 57 0.98 -2.63 7.45
C LEU A 57 0.51 -1.18 7.51
N ALA A 58 0.49 -0.46 6.38
CA ALA A 58 -0.04 0.89 6.33
C ALA A 58 -1.52 0.95 6.77
N ILE A 59 -2.38 0.05 6.30
CA ILE A 59 -3.79 -0.01 6.73
C ILE A 59 -3.86 -0.26 8.24
N ARG A 60 -3.07 -1.22 8.75
CA ARG A 60 -3.04 -1.54 10.17
C ARG A 60 -2.60 -0.34 11.01
N PHE A 61 -1.52 0.34 10.63
CA PHE A 61 -1.03 1.51 11.37
C PHE A 61 -2.00 2.69 11.30
N LEU A 62 -2.74 2.84 10.19
CA LEU A 62 -3.82 3.80 10.08
C LEU A 62 -4.97 3.48 11.04
N ASP A 63 -5.41 2.22 11.07
CA ASP A 63 -6.48 1.74 11.96
C ASP A 63 -6.07 1.82 13.45
N GLU A 64 -4.78 1.62 13.76
CA GLU A 64 -4.20 1.74 15.12
C GLU A 64 -3.83 3.19 15.52
N GLY A 65 -3.97 4.17 14.62
CA GLY A 65 -3.58 5.57 14.87
C GLY A 65 -2.06 5.81 14.98
N ARG A 66 -1.23 4.87 14.52
CA ARG A 66 0.24 4.92 14.54
C ARG A 66 0.78 5.73 13.37
N MET A 67 0.61 7.05 13.42
CA MET A 67 0.90 7.97 12.31
C MET A 67 2.38 7.99 11.88
N VAL A 68 3.31 7.80 12.82
CA VAL A 68 4.76 7.74 12.50
C VAL A 68 5.06 6.51 11.65
N ASP A 69 4.58 5.34 12.06
CA ASP A 69 4.79 4.08 11.35
C ASP A 69 4.06 4.04 10.00
N LEU A 70 2.85 4.60 9.95
CA LEU A 70 2.12 4.84 8.71
C LEU A 70 2.94 5.70 7.74
N GLY A 71 3.56 6.78 8.25
CA GLY A 71 4.46 7.64 7.50
C GLY A 71 5.63 6.88 6.88
N LEU A 72 6.25 5.96 7.64
CA LEU A 72 7.34 5.12 7.14
C LEU A 72 6.86 4.17 6.04
N CYS A 73 5.72 3.49 6.23
CA CYS A 73 5.15 2.62 5.20
C CYS A 73 4.84 3.37 3.91
N VAL A 74 4.22 4.56 4.01
CA VAL A 74 3.86 5.37 2.84
C VAL A 74 5.09 5.91 2.10
N ARG A 75 6.20 6.21 2.81
CA ARG A 75 7.47 6.59 2.15
C ARG A 75 8.10 5.44 1.36
N GLU A 76 7.97 4.22 1.86
CA GLU A 76 8.48 3.03 1.15
C GLU A 76 7.59 2.61 -0.02
N LEU A 77 6.33 3.06 -0.07
CA LEU A 77 5.47 2.84 -1.22
C LEU A 77 5.96 3.67 -2.42
N PRO A 78 6.00 3.09 -3.64
CA PRO A 78 6.50 3.81 -4.81
C PRO A 78 5.66 5.07 -5.05
N ASN A 79 6.31 6.22 -5.32
CA ASN A 79 5.67 7.53 -5.48
C ASN A 79 4.48 7.55 -6.47
N ALA A 80 4.40 6.61 -7.41
CA ALA A 80 3.32 6.50 -8.39
C ALA A 80 2.02 5.87 -7.83
N VAL A 81 2.01 5.45 -6.57
CA VAL A 81 1.03 4.48 -6.07
C VAL A 81 -0.04 5.10 -5.15
N ILE A 82 0.29 6.14 -4.40
CA ILE A 82 -0.66 6.85 -3.52
C ILE A 82 -0.77 8.30 -4.01
N LYS A 83 -1.99 8.76 -4.29
CA LYS A 83 -2.27 10.13 -4.74
C LYS A 83 -3.03 10.87 -3.65
N LEU A 84 -2.41 11.07 -2.49
CA LEU A 84 -2.93 12.02 -1.53
C LEU A 84 -2.79 13.42 -2.14
N LYS A 85 -3.92 14.04 -2.47
CA LYS A 85 -3.98 15.45 -2.85
C LYS A 85 -3.58 16.26 -1.61
N ASN A 86 -2.59 17.14 -1.78
CA ASN A 86 -2.40 18.28 -0.89
C ASN A 86 -3.62 19.20 -0.95
#